data_AF-A0A7L5YIU4-F1
#
_entry.id   AF-A0A7L5YIU4-F1
#
_cell.length_a   1.000
_cell.length_b   1.000
_cell.length_c   1.000
_cell.angle_alpha   90.00
_cell.angle_beta   90.00
_cell.angle_gamma   90.00
#
_symmetry.space_group_name_H-M   'P 1'
#
loop_
_entity.id
_entity.type
_entity.pdbx_description
1 polymer ?
#
loop_
_entity_poly.entity_id
_entity_poly.type
_entity_poly.pdbx_seq_one_letter_code
_entity_poly.pdbx_strand_id
1 'polypeptide(L)' 'MTLRKIEAGDIVPSAALAACLARAVGAPEDDLPDIVAFARGVGHRHAPAASWDEPHRSHNLPAQPHP' A
#
# COMPACT_ATOMS: atom_id res chain seq x y z
N MET A 1 21.19 0.85 -3.44
CA MET A 1 19.78 1.28 -3.58
C MET A 1 18.96 0.60 -2.49
N THR A 2 18.45 1.35 -1.51
CA THR A 2 17.79 0.79 -0.30
C THR A 2 16.28 0.61 -0.48
N LEU A 3 15.60 1.54 -1.17
CA LEU A 3 14.16 1.45 -1.44
C LEU A 3 13.79 0.23 -2.29
N ARG A 4 14.52 -0.06 -3.38
CA ARG A 4 14.28 -1.25 -4.21
C ARG A 4 14.39 -2.57 -3.43
N LYS A 5 15.28 -2.63 -2.43
CA LYS A 5 15.42 -3.81 -1.56
C LYS A 5 14.26 -3.92 -0.57
N ILE A 6 13.71 -2.79 -0.12
CA ILE A 6 12.51 -2.77 0.71
C ILE A 6 11.29 -3.21 -0.10
N GLU A 7 11.13 -2.70 -1.32
CA GLU A 7 10.07 -3.10 -2.26
C GLU A 7 10.13 -4.58 -2.64
N ALA A 8 11.34 -5.13 -2.80
CA ALA A 8 11.56 -6.55 -3.06
C ALA A 8 11.33 -7.45 -1.82
N GLY A 9 11.15 -6.87 -0.63
CA GLY A 9 11.05 -7.60 0.63
C GLY A 9 12.38 -8.12 1.20
N ASP A 10 13.52 -7.75 0.61
CA ASP A 10 14.86 -8.12 1.08
C ASP A 10 15.24 -7.42 2.39
N ILE A 11 14.67 -6.24 2.63
CA ILE A 11 14.95 -5.41 3.82
C ILE A 11 13.63 -4.95 4.43
N VAL A 12 13.47 -5.19 5.72
CA VAL A 12 12.33 -4.68 6.50
C VAL A 12 12.60 -3.20 6.87
N PRO A 13 11.66 -2.27 6.59
CA PRO A 13 11.84 -0.86 6.94
C PRO A 13 11.82 -0.64 8.46
N SER A 14 12.48 0.43 8.91
CA SER A 14 12.32 0.90 10.30
C SER A 14 10.91 1.46 10.52
N ALA A 15 10.47 1.57 11.78
CA ALA A 15 9.17 2.16 12.10
C ALA A 15 9.03 3.61 11.62
N ALA A 16 10.10 4.40 11.75
CA ALA A 16 10.11 5.79 11.26
C ALA A 16 9.97 5.86 9.73
N LEU A 17 10.64 4.96 9.00
CA LEU A 17 10.54 4.91 7.54
C LEU A 17 9.15 4.44 7.09
N ALA A 18 8.60 3.40 7.72
CA ALA A 18 7.25 2.92 7.43
C ALA A 18 6.19 4.01 7.66
N ALA A 19 6.28 4.76 8.77
CA ALA A 19 5.37 5.87 9.07
C ALA A 19 5.51 7.01 8.07
N CYS A 20 6.74 7.34 7.65
CA CYS A 20 7.00 8.36 6.64
C CYS A 20 6.37 7.99 5.30
N LEU A 21 6.52 6.74 4.86
CA LEU A 21 5.94 6.24 3.61
C LEU A 21 4.40 6.20 3.68
N ALA A 22 3.82 5.76 4.80
CA ALA A 22 2.38 5.73 5.01
C ALA A 22 1.76 7.13 4.92
N ARG A 23 2.37 8.14 5.55
CA ARG A 23 1.94 9.53 5.43
C ARG A 23 2.08 10.08 4.01
N ALA A 24 3.16 9.73 3.32
CA ALA A 24 3.41 10.18 1.95
C ALA A 24 2.35 9.66 0.95
N VAL A 25 1.76 8.49 1.21
CA VAL A 25 0.63 7.96 0.42
C VAL A 25 -0.74 8.42 0.92
N GLY A 26 -0.79 9.25 1.96
CA GLY A 26 -2.02 9.82 2.50
C GLY A 26 -2.76 8.91 3.48
N ALA A 27 -2.07 7.97 4.13
CA ALA A 27 -2.71 7.07 5.09
C ALA A 27 -3.35 7.86 6.26
N PRO A 28 -4.56 7.47 6.71
CA PRO A 28 -5.18 8.04 7.90
C PRO A 28 -4.26 7.89 9.12
N GLU A 29 -4.16 8.93 9.95
CA GLU A 29 -3.32 8.88 11.17
C GLU A 29 -3.79 7.79 12.15
N ASP A 30 -5.09 7.48 12.17
CA ASP A 30 -5.68 6.42 12.99
C ASP A 30 -5.20 5.01 12.58
N ASP A 31 -4.88 4.81 11.30
CA ASP A 31 -4.44 3.53 10.74
C ASP A 31 -2.90 3.38 10.72
N LEU A 32 -2.15 4.45 11.01
CA LEU A 32 -0.69 4.43 10.97
C LEU A 32 -0.04 3.33 11.83
N PRO A 33 -0.49 3.07 13.08
CA PRO A 33 0.09 2.01 13.90
C PRO A 33 0.02 0.64 13.22
N ASP A 34 -1.12 0.34 12.59
CA ASP A 34 -1.39 -0.93 11.93
C ASP A 34 -0.63 -1.07 10.61
N ILE A 35 -0.54 0.02 9.83
CA ILE A 35 0.25 0.06 8.59
C ILE A 35 1.74 -0.13 8.89
N VAL A 36 2.25 0.51 9.96
CA VAL A 36 3.64 0.37 10.40
C VAL A 36 3.90 -1.05 10.89
N ALA A 37 2.98 -1.63 11.66
CA ALA A 37 3.05 -3.02 12.11
C ALA A 37 3.11 -4.00 10.93
N PHE A 38 2.24 -3.81 9.93
CA PHE A 38 2.19 -4.59 8.70
C PHE A 38 3.49 -4.48 7.89
N ALA A 39 3.94 -3.27 7.58
CA ALA A 39 5.16 -3.04 6.79
C ALA A 39 6.42 -3.63 7.46
N ARG A 40 6.38 -3.79 8.80
CA ARG A 40 7.46 -4.39 9.58
C ARG A 40 7.32 -5.89 9.82
N GLY A 41 6.20 -6.49 9.41
CA GLY A 41 5.91 -7.90 9.67
C GLY A 41 5.68 -8.22 11.16
N VAL A 42 5.28 -7.24 11.97
CA VAL A 42 5.05 -7.39 13.42
C VAL A 42 3.55 -7.31 13.69
N GLY A 43 2.86 -8.45 13.79
CA GLY A 43 1.42 -8.50 14.06
C GLY A 43 0.64 -9.26 12.99
N HIS A 44 -0.55 -9.77 13.36
CA HIS A 44 -1.31 -10.73 12.56
C HIS A 44 -1.69 -10.20 11.17
N ARG A 45 -1.19 -10.87 10.12
CA ARG A 45 -1.63 -11.19 8.75
C ARG A 45 -2.90 -10.56 8.10
N HIS A 46 -3.53 -9.54 8.67
CA HIS A 46 -4.49 -8.74 7.95
C HIS A 46 -3.73 -7.59 7.32
N ALA A 47 -3.50 -7.69 6.01
CA ALA A 47 -3.23 -6.48 5.23
C ALA A 47 -4.36 -5.49 5.55
N PRO A 48 -4.06 -4.20 5.80
CA PRO A 48 -5.11 -3.20 5.97
C PRO A 48 -6.09 -3.34 4.81
N ALA A 49 -7.39 -3.34 5.12
CA ALA A 49 -8.42 -3.66 4.15
C ALA A 49 -8.17 -2.86 2.85
N ALA A 50 -8.09 -3.56 1.72
CA ALA A 50 -7.86 -2.98 0.40
C ALA A 50 -9.05 -2.14 -0.10
N SER A 51 -9.81 -1.54 0.81
CA SER A 51 -10.87 -0.56 0.54
C SER A 51 -10.30 0.84 0.69
N TRP A 52 -9.21 1.13 -0.02
CA TRP A 52 -9.02 2.48 -0.51
C TRP A 52 -9.93 2.57 -1.71
N ASP A 53 -11.05 3.28 -1.57
CA ASP A 53 -12.05 3.48 -2.62
C ASP A 53 -11.34 3.76 -3.94
N GLU A 54 -11.31 2.77 -4.85
CA GLU A 54 -10.97 3.02 -6.23
C GLU A 54 -12.04 3.97 -6.75
N PRO A 55 -11.72 5.23 -7.14
CA PRO A 55 -12.70 6.03 -7.83
C PRO A 55 -13.03 5.28 -9.11
N HIS A 56 -14.24 4.73 -9.17
CA HIS A 56 -14.75 3.89 -10.25
C HIS A 56 -14.19 4.34 -11.60
N ARG A 57 -13.22 3.59 -12.16
CA ARG A 57 -12.86 3.73 -13.56
C ARG A 57 -14.09 3.32 -14.35
N SER A 58 -14.88 4.31 -14.74
CA SER A 58 -15.91 4.19 -15.76
C SER A 58 -15.26 3.54 -16.98
N HIS A 59 -15.54 2.26 -17.17
CA HIS A 59 -15.17 1.52 -18.37
C HIS A 59 -16.04 2.03 -19.52
N ASN A 60 -15.69 3.19 -20.06
CA ASN A 60 -16.20 3.69 -21.34
C ASN A 60 -15.14 3.47 -22.43
N LEU A 61 -14.68 2.23 -22.59
CA LEU A 61 -14.00 1.86 -23.83
C LEU A 61 -15.07 1.31 -24.79
N PRO A 62 -15.21 1.88 -26.01
CA PRO A 62 -16.12 1.33 -27.00
C PRO A 62 -15.70 -0.10 -27.32
N ALA A 63 -16.67 -1.02 -27.38
CA ALA A 63 -16.44 -2.40 -27.77
C ALA A 63 -15.69 -2.42 -29.11
N GLN A 64 -14.50 -3.02 -29.13
CA GLN A 64 -13.77 -3.17 -30.38
C GLN A 64 -14.53 -4.15 -31.29
N PRO A 65 -14.68 -3.86 -32.59
CA PRO A 65 -15.31 -4.80 -33.51
C PRO A 65 -14.39 -6.00 -33.72
N HIS A 66 -14.93 -7.21 -33.53
CA HIS A 66 -14.24 -8.45 -33.84
C HIS A 66 -14.20 -8.66 -35.37
N PRO A 67 -13.06 -9.11 -35.95
CA PRO A 67 -13.00 -9.62 -37.32
C PRO A 67 -13.63 -11.02 -37.45
#